data_AF-A0A6C0IC38-F1
#
_entry.id   AF-A0A6C0IC38-F1
#
_cell.length_a   1.000
_cell.length_b   1.000
_cell.length_c   1.000
_cell.angle_alpha   90.00
_cell.angle_beta   90.00
_cell.angle_gamma   90.00
#
_symmetry.space_group_name_H-M   'P 1'
#
loop_
_entity.id
_entity.type
_entity.pdbx_description
1 polymer ?
#
loop_
_entity_poly.entity_id
_entity_poly.type
_entity_poly.pdbx_seq_one_letter_code
_entity_poly.pdbx_strand_id
1 'polypeptide(L)'
;MSSEYSTNYFDYMFNNAGRIGADRTDNTQRTLQNTRFANHMLSSYFNESISSENIDFVSKQPTMTISGLARGDGLNGKVVDYDSLLLIKTTQERPQEKLQLMQRPFVTVPYLGRGSCNPDTESQLLQGESTWDKKGVSTIMDKSFLPYSMYILDNNMEKHVKTQEVEESALEGWVRGGIHSRELSGK
;
A
#
# COMPACT_ATOMS: atom_id res chain seq x y z
N MET A 1 -20.73 -25.93 47.44
CA MET A 1 -20.19 -27.07 46.67
C MET A 1 -20.22 -26.68 45.20
N SER A 2 -19.28 -25.84 44.77
CA SER A 2 -19.12 -25.37 43.39
C SER A 2 -17.80 -25.91 42.87
N SER A 3 -17.87 -26.92 42.01
CA SER A 3 -16.71 -27.50 41.33
C SER A 3 -16.26 -26.56 40.22
N GLU A 4 -15.19 -25.80 40.47
CA GLU A 4 -14.47 -25.09 39.41
C GLU A 4 -13.69 -26.10 38.57
N TYR A 5 -14.03 -26.21 37.29
CA TYR A 5 -13.28 -27.01 36.34
C TYR A 5 -11.99 -26.26 35.97
N SER A 6 -10.86 -26.74 36.49
CA SER A 6 -9.53 -26.35 36.03
C SER A 6 -9.28 -27.00 34.67
N THR A 7 -9.33 -26.21 33.60
CA THR A 7 -8.89 -26.65 32.27
C THR A 7 -7.37 -26.68 32.23
N ASN A 8 -6.78 -27.86 32.37
CA ASN A 8 -5.35 -28.08 32.18
C ASN A 8 -4.98 -27.80 30.72
N TYR A 9 -4.35 -26.65 30.47
CA TYR A 9 -3.72 -26.34 29.20
C TYR A 9 -2.38 -27.10 29.14
N PHE A 10 -2.31 -28.18 28.36
CA PHE A 10 -1.05 -28.83 28.04
C PHE A 10 -0.42 -28.12 26.86
N ASP A 11 0.77 -27.58 27.06
CA ASP A 11 1.57 -26.98 25.99
C ASP A 11 2.21 -28.11 25.18
N TYR A 12 1.78 -28.28 23.93
CA TYR A 12 2.27 -29.34 23.02
C TYR A 12 3.50 -28.90 22.22
N MET A 13 4.00 -27.68 22.46
CA MET A 13 5.27 -27.27 21.91
C MET A 13 6.38 -27.89 22.73
N PHE A 14 7.33 -28.56 22.06
CA PHE A 14 8.54 -29.08 22.69
C PHE A 14 9.14 -28.00 23.58
N ASN A 15 9.05 -28.18 24.90
CA ASN A 15 9.72 -27.32 25.86
C ASN A 15 11.19 -27.27 25.46
N ASN A 16 11.59 -26.10 24.96
CA ASN A 16 12.94 -25.56 24.88
C ASN A 16 14.03 -26.63 24.85
N ALA A 17 14.58 -26.94 23.66
CA ALA A 17 15.55 -28.01 23.38
C ALA A 17 16.93 -27.87 24.08
N GLY A 18 16.94 -27.49 25.35
CA GLY A 18 18.09 -27.39 26.23
C GLY A 18 18.22 -28.58 27.19
N ARG A 19 19.19 -28.49 28.09
CA ARG A 19 19.46 -29.49 29.13
C ARG A 19 18.28 -29.59 30.10
N ILE A 20 18.01 -30.78 30.64
CA ILE A 20 16.94 -31.10 31.63
C ILE A 20 16.81 -30.05 32.76
N GLY A 21 17.94 -29.50 33.26
CA GLY A 21 17.94 -28.45 34.29
C GLY A 21 17.42 -27.07 33.88
N ALA A 22 16.97 -26.91 32.63
CA ALA A 22 16.28 -25.72 32.14
C ALA A 22 14.74 -25.92 32.08
N ASP A 23 14.25 -27.12 32.41
CA ASP A 23 12.82 -27.39 32.50
C ASP A 23 12.23 -26.68 33.73
N ARG A 24 11.01 -26.15 33.58
CA ARG A 24 10.29 -25.43 34.63
C ARG A 24 10.06 -26.31 35.87
N THR A 25 9.99 -27.63 35.69
CA THR A 25 9.80 -28.59 36.77
C THR A 25 11.09 -28.96 37.51
N ASP A 26 12.27 -28.71 36.95
CA ASP A 26 13.57 -29.05 37.56
C ASP A 26 14.21 -27.84 38.28
N ASN A 27 13.56 -27.38 39.36
CA ASN A 27 14.10 -26.31 40.20
C ASN A 27 15.11 -26.87 41.21
N THR A 28 16.34 -27.15 40.77
CA THR A 28 17.41 -27.54 41.69
C THR A 28 17.77 -26.41 42.66
N GLN A 29 18.28 -26.76 43.85
CA GLN A 29 18.71 -25.77 44.86
C GLN A 29 19.77 -24.80 44.31
N ARG A 30 20.61 -25.26 43.37
CA ARG A 30 21.61 -24.43 42.69
C ARG A 30 20.95 -23.41 41.77
N THR A 31 19.95 -23.82 40.98
CA THR A 31 19.16 -22.90 40.14
C THR A 31 18.51 -21.84 41.00
N LEU A 32 17.86 -22.25 42.09
CA LEU A 32 17.18 -21.34 43.02
C LEU A 32 18.17 -20.35 43.68
N GLN A 33 19.34 -20.82 44.12
CA GLN A 33 20.38 -19.95 44.68
C GLN A 33 20.93 -18.96 43.65
N ASN A 34 21.23 -19.42 42.44
CA ASN A 34 21.71 -18.57 41.35
C ASN A 34 20.67 -17.51 40.97
N THR A 35 19.40 -17.89 40.86
CA THR A 35 18.30 -16.97 40.57
C THR A 35 18.10 -15.96 41.69
N ARG A 36 18.14 -16.37 42.96
CA ARG A 36 18.04 -15.44 44.10
C ARG A 36 19.21 -14.46 44.15
N PHE A 37 20.43 -14.93 43.90
CA PHE A 37 21.61 -14.08 43.85
C PHE A 37 21.52 -13.05 42.73
N ALA A 38 21.13 -13.49 41.53
CA ALA A 38 20.91 -12.60 40.39
C ALA A 38 19.79 -11.58 40.68
N ASN A 39 18.65 -12.02 41.21
CA ASN A 39 17.55 -11.14 41.58
C ASN A 39 17.97 -10.10 42.63
N HIS A 40 18.75 -10.50 43.64
CA HIS A 40 19.23 -9.58 44.66
C HIS A 40 20.16 -8.51 44.09
N MET A 41 21.06 -8.89 43.19
CA MET A 41 22.00 -7.96 42.55
C MET A 41 21.28 -7.00 41.58
N LEU A 42 20.23 -7.47 40.93
CA LEU A 42 19.52 -6.74 39.87
C LEU A 42 18.24 -6.03 40.36
N SER A 43 17.87 -6.19 41.63
CA SER A 43 16.67 -5.58 42.20
C SER A 43 16.91 -4.12 42.57
N SER A 44 16.08 -3.21 42.04
CA SER A 44 16.01 -1.83 42.49
C SER A 44 15.08 -1.72 43.71
N TYR A 45 15.64 -1.60 44.91
CA TYR A 45 14.85 -1.53 46.16
C TYR A 45 14.31 -0.13 46.49
N PHE A 46 14.71 0.90 45.75
CA PHE A 46 14.43 2.31 46.10
C PHE A 46 13.45 3.01 45.17
N ASN A 47 12.81 2.29 44.24
CA ASN A 47 11.94 2.92 43.25
C ASN A 47 10.61 2.16 43.14
N GLU A 48 9.54 2.74 43.68
CA GLU A 48 8.17 2.22 43.54
C GLU A 48 7.58 2.49 42.14
N SER A 49 8.26 3.33 41.33
CA SER A 49 7.82 3.68 39.98
C SER A 49 8.83 3.22 38.93
N ILE A 50 8.36 2.76 37.77
CA ILE A 50 9.26 2.42 36.67
C ILE A 50 9.75 3.72 36.04
N SER A 51 10.94 4.16 36.47
CA SER A 51 11.65 5.35 35.99
C SER A 51 12.73 4.98 34.97
N SER A 52 13.19 5.97 34.19
CA SER A 52 14.30 5.84 33.23
C SER A 52 15.61 5.35 33.87
N GLU A 53 15.79 5.57 35.17
CA GLU A 53 16.94 5.09 35.95
C GLU A 53 17.02 3.56 35.99
N ASN A 54 15.88 2.87 36.01
CA ASN A 54 15.85 1.41 35.99
C ASN A 54 16.26 0.88 34.61
N ILE A 55 15.89 1.59 33.53
CA ILE A 55 16.31 1.28 32.16
C ILE A 55 17.83 1.47 32.02
N ASP A 56 18.38 2.55 32.59
CA ASP A 56 19.83 2.82 32.59
C ASP A 56 20.62 1.82 33.45
N PHE A 57 20.05 1.33 34.54
CA PHE A 57 20.65 0.26 35.32
C PHE A 57 20.72 -1.06 34.53
N VAL A 58 19.63 -1.44 33.86
CA VAL A 58 19.58 -2.68 33.06
C VAL A 58 20.47 -2.58 31.82
N SER A 59 20.53 -1.43 31.15
CA SER A 59 21.35 -1.23 29.94
C SER A 59 22.86 -1.37 30.21
N LYS A 60 23.31 -1.15 31.45
CA LYS A 60 24.70 -1.34 31.87
C LYS A 60 25.08 -2.82 32.02
N GLN A 61 24.12 -3.73 32.08
CA GLN A 61 24.36 -5.17 32.22
C GLN A 61 24.33 -5.84 30.82
N PRO A 62 25.48 -6.29 30.27
CA PRO A 62 25.58 -6.72 28.87
C PRO A 62 24.84 -8.04 28.56
N THR A 63 24.49 -8.82 29.58
CA THR A 63 23.74 -10.08 29.43
C THR A 63 22.23 -9.91 29.63
N MET A 64 21.77 -8.70 29.95
CA MET A 64 20.36 -8.42 30.16
C MET A 64 19.76 -7.76 28.93
N THR A 65 18.63 -8.30 28.46
CA THR A 65 17.79 -7.64 27.49
C THR A 65 16.52 -7.17 28.19
N ILE A 66 16.15 -5.90 27.95
CA ILE A 66 14.90 -5.36 28.48
C ILE A 66 13.78 -5.95 27.64
N SER A 67 13.03 -6.91 28.18
CA SER A 67 11.78 -7.35 27.58
C SER A 67 10.69 -6.32 27.92
N GLY A 68 10.75 -5.18 27.23
CA GLY A 68 9.70 -4.18 27.25
C GLY A 68 8.55 -4.69 26.40
N LEU A 69 7.60 -5.38 27.04
CA LEU A 69 6.22 -5.61 26.61
C LEU A 69 6.01 -5.76 25.10
N ALA A 70 6.02 -7.01 24.64
CA ALA A 70 5.59 -7.42 23.30
C ALA A 70 4.09 -7.12 22.98
N ARG A 71 3.42 -6.25 23.76
CA ARG A 71 1.97 -5.98 23.72
C ARG A 71 1.59 -4.53 24.06
N GLY A 72 2.45 -3.54 23.80
CA GLY A 72 2.04 -2.12 23.71
C GLY A 72 1.84 -1.32 25.02
N ASP A 73 1.55 -1.97 26.15
CA ASP A 73 1.26 -1.34 27.46
C ASP A 73 2.33 -0.33 27.94
N GLY A 74 3.58 -0.48 27.48
CA GLY A 74 4.68 0.37 27.90
C GLY A 74 5.06 0.12 29.36
N LEU A 75 6.26 0.54 29.74
CA LEU A 75 6.83 0.20 31.05
C LEU A 75 6.12 0.85 32.25
N ASN A 76 5.10 1.69 32.03
CA ASN A 76 4.40 2.43 33.09
C ASN A 76 2.92 2.55 32.73
N GLY A 77 2.03 2.21 33.68
CA GLY A 77 0.57 2.30 33.50
C GLY A 77 0.04 3.69 33.14
N LYS A 78 0.87 4.74 33.25
CA LYS A 78 0.57 6.09 32.76
C LYS A 78 0.57 6.22 31.22
N VAL A 79 1.07 5.22 30.50
CA VAL A 79 1.14 5.21 29.03
C VAL A 79 -0.06 4.50 28.40
N VAL A 80 -0.84 3.77 29.20
CA VAL A 80 -2.02 3.01 28.76
C VAL A 80 -3.04 3.91 28.06
N ASP A 81 -3.22 5.15 28.51
CA ASP A 81 -4.15 6.10 27.87
C ASP A 81 -3.70 6.48 26.45
N TYR A 82 -2.38 6.67 26.24
CA TYR A 82 -1.80 6.98 24.94
C TYR A 82 -1.81 5.77 24.01
N ASP A 83 -1.49 4.60 24.52
CA ASP A 83 -1.55 3.35 23.74
C ASP A 83 -3.00 3.02 23.36
N SER A 84 -3.93 3.19 24.30
CA SER A 84 -5.37 3.03 24.05
C SER A 84 -5.87 4.02 23.01
N LEU A 85 -5.39 5.27 23.00
CA LEU A 85 -5.71 6.26 21.96
C LEU A 85 -5.23 5.84 20.57
N LEU A 86 -4.05 5.22 20.49
CA LEU A 86 -3.45 4.77 19.22
C LEU A 86 -4.13 3.49 18.71
N LEU A 87 -4.52 2.59 19.61
CA LEU A 87 -5.10 1.29 19.29
C LEU A 87 -6.62 1.40 19.06
N ILE A 88 -7.32 2.14 19.92
CA ILE A 88 -8.75 2.41 19.85
C ILE A 88 -8.93 3.70 19.07
N LYS A 89 -9.33 3.58 17.80
CA LYS A 89 -9.68 4.72 16.95
C LYS A 89 -10.69 5.60 17.70
N THR A 90 -10.30 6.84 18.01
CA THR A 90 -11.08 7.79 18.85
C THR A 90 -12.47 8.07 18.30
N THR A 91 -12.62 7.91 16.99
CA THR A 91 -13.91 7.93 16.31
C THR A 91 -14.31 6.50 15.95
N GLN A 92 -15.39 6.04 16.59
CA GLN A 92 -16.12 4.88 16.13
C GLN A 92 -16.76 5.25 14.77
N GLU A 93 -16.02 5.09 13.68
CA GLU A 93 -16.49 5.44 12.31
C GLU A 93 -17.74 4.66 11.90
N ARG A 94 -18.03 3.55 12.59
CA ARG A 94 -19.25 2.79 12.41
C ARG A 94 -20.26 3.16 13.49
N PRO A 95 -21.45 3.69 13.14
CA PRO A 95 -22.51 3.87 14.12
C PRO A 95 -22.86 2.53 14.77
N GLN A 96 -23.29 2.56 16.03
CA GLN A 96 -23.84 1.38 16.70
C GLN A 96 -25.06 0.91 15.91
N GLU A 97 -24.91 -0.14 15.11
CA GLU A 97 -25.98 -0.64 14.26
C GLU A 97 -27.12 -1.19 15.15
N LYS A 98 -28.35 -0.82 14.81
CA LYS A 98 -29.55 -1.35 15.50
C LYS A 98 -29.58 -2.86 15.33
N LEU A 99 -29.52 -3.62 16.43
CA LEU A 99 -29.61 -5.07 16.42
C LEU A 99 -30.93 -5.51 15.77
N GLN A 100 -30.87 -6.04 14.55
CA GLN A 100 -32.03 -6.58 13.85
C GLN A 100 -32.18 -8.06 14.21
N LEU A 101 -33.35 -8.43 14.77
CA LEU A 101 -33.66 -9.81 15.18
C LEU A 101 -34.07 -10.73 14.01
N MET A 102 -34.19 -10.17 12.80
CA MET A 102 -34.52 -10.95 11.62
C MET A 102 -33.28 -11.67 11.12
N GLN A 103 -33.46 -12.91 10.64
CA GLN A 103 -32.39 -13.67 10.02
C GLN A 103 -31.81 -12.91 8.83
N ARG A 104 -30.48 -12.93 8.68
CA ARG A 104 -29.81 -12.36 7.52
C ARG A 104 -30.29 -13.07 6.24
N PRO A 105 -30.50 -12.36 5.12
CA PRO A 105 -30.91 -12.97 3.85
C PRO A 105 -29.99 -14.09 3.37
N PHE A 106 -28.71 -14.08 3.76
CA PHE A 106 -27.73 -15.11 3.42
C PHE A 106 -27.14 -15.72 4.70
N VAL A 107 -27.20 -17.04 4.82
CA VAL A 107 -26.72 -17.80 6.00
C VAL A 107 -25.20 -17.83 6.09
N THR A 108 -24.52 -17.83 4.94
CA THR A 108 -23.06 -17.95 4.82
C THR A 108 -22.48 -16.83 3.96
N VAL A 109 -21.20 -16.52 4.17
CA VAL A 109 -20.46 -15.60 3.31
C VAL A 109 -20.15 -16.30 1.98
N PRO A 110 -20.44 -15.68 0.82
CA PRO A 110 -20.11 -16.25 -0.48
C PRO A 110 -18.59 -16.27 -0.71
N TYR A 111 -18.12 -17.07 -1.67
CA TYR A 111 -16.70 -17.13 -2.02
C TYR A 111 -16.20 -15.78 -2.59
N LEU A 112 -15.25 -15.14 -1.88
CA LEU A 112 -14.68 -13.82 -2.24
C LEU A 112 -13.34 -13.90 -2.99
N GLY A 113 -12.88 -15.10 -3.36
CA GLY A 113 -11.53 -15.28 -3.92
C GLY A 113 -11.31 -14.73 -5.34
N ARG A 114 -12.36 -14.24 -6.01
CA ARG A 114 -12.25 -13.63 -7.34
C ARG A 114 -11.91 -12.13 -7.33
N GLY A 115 -11.77 -11.53 -6.14
CA GLY A 115 -11.52 -10.11 -5.98
C GLY A 115 -12.76 -9.25 -6.20
N SER A 116 -12.58 -7.93 -6.11
CA SER A 116 -13.62 -6.94 -6.41
C SER A 116 -13.90 -6.88 -7.91
N CYS A 117 -15.17 -7.02 -8.31
CA CYS A 117 -15.60 -6.80 -9.69
C CYS A 117 -15.60 -5.28 -9.99
N ASN A 118 -15.05 -4.91 -11.15
CA ASN A 118 -15.23 -3.59 -11.76
C ASN A 118 -15.97 -3.76 -13.10
N PRO A 119 -17.29 -3.50 -13.14
CA PRO A 119 -18.13 -3.84 -14.28
C PRO A 119 -17.76 -3.05 -15.55
N ASP A 120 -17.26 -1.83 -15.42
CA ASP A 120 -16.89 -0.99 -16.56
C ASP A 120 -15.69 -1.58 -17.30
N THR A 121 -14.64 -1.93 -16.55
CA THR A 121 -13.43 -2.56 -17.13
C THR A 121 -13.71 -3.95 -17.66
N GLU A 122 -14.56 -4.72 -16.96
CA GLU A 122 -14.93 -6.06 -17.40
C GLU A 122 -15.74 -6.01 -18.71
N SER A 123 -16.69 -5.09 -18.82
CA SER A 123 -17.45 -4.87 -20.05
C SER A 123 -16.57 -4.45 -21.22
N GLN A 124 -15.60 -3.55 -20.99
CA GLN A 124 -14.63 -3.13 -22.01
C GLN A 124 -13.76 -4.28 -22.49
N LEU A 125 -13.27 -5.13 -21.58
CA LEU A 125 -12.48 -6.31 -21.93
C LEU A 125 -13.30 -7.37 -22.68
N LEU A 126 -14.56 -7.56 -22.30
CA LEU A 126 -15.45 -8.54 -22.95
C LEU A 126 -15.85 -8.12 -24.36
N GLN A 127 -16.16 -6.84 -24.58
CA GLN A 127 -16.64 -6.33 -25.86
C GLN A 127 -15.50 -5.91 -26.79
N GLY A 128 -14.35 -5.55 -26.23
CA GLY A 128 -13.21 -5.04 -26.98
C GLY A 128 -13.47 -3.69 -27.64
N GLU A 129 -12.56 -3.29 -28.52
CA GLU A 129 -12.71 -2.06 -29.32
C GLU A 129 -13.56 -2.35 -30.56
N SER A 130 -14.57 -1.52 -30.80
CA SER A 130 -15.39 -1.61 -32.00
C SER A 130 -14.66 -0.98 -33.19
N THR A 131 -14.12 -1.81 -34.09
CA THR A 131 -13.55 -1.36 -35.36
C THR A 131 -14.63 -1.33 -36.44
N TRP A 132 -14.96 -0.12 -36.90
CA TRP A 132 -15.97 0.09 -37.95
C TRP A 132 -15.37 0.04 -39.35
N ASP A 133 -14.06 0.24 -39.45
CA ASP A 133 -13.38 0.32 -40.72
C ASP A 133 -13.22 -1.06 -41.36
N LYS A 134 -13.63 -1.16 -42.61
CA LYS A 134 -13.38 -2.35 -43.43
C LYS A 134 -11.89 -2.43 -43.72
N LYS A 135 -11.31 -3.63 -43.65
CA LYS A 135 -9.90 -3.90 -43.98
C LYS A 135 -9.42 -3.25 -45.30
N GLY A 136 -10.31 -3.08 -46.28
CA GLY A 136 -9.99 -2.43 -47.56
C GLY A 136 -9.85 -0.92 -47.51
N VAL A 137 -10.55 -0.22 -46.60
CA VAL A 137 -10.58 1.25 -46.50
C VAL A 137 -9.52 1.77 -45.52
N SER A 138 -9.19 1.02 -44.46
CA SER A 138 -8.13 1.39 -43.51
C SER A 138 -6.75 0.87 -43.91
N THR A 139 -6.49 0.63 -45.21
CA THR A 139 -5.20 0.10 -45.64
C THR A 139 -4.21 1.27 -45.79
N ILE A 140 -2.98 1.10 -45.31
CA ILE A 140 -1.89 2.08 -45.46
C ILE A 140 -1.61 2.41 -46.94
N MET A 141 -2.10 1.59 -47.88
CA MET A 141 -1.94 1.77 -49.32
C MET A 141 -2.54 3.07 -49.88
N ASP A 142 -3.53 3.67 -49.21
CA ASP A 142 -4.12 4.94 -49.64
C ASP A 142 -3.29 6.15 -49.20
N LYS A 143 -2.28 5.94 -48.34
CA LYS A 143 -1.34 6.98 -47.92
C LYS A 143 -0.11 6.96 -48.82
N SER A 144 0.49 8.13 -49.04
CA SER A 144 1.74 8.21 -49.78
C SER A 144 2.87 7.57 -48.98
N PHE A 145 3.60 6.63 -49.59
CA PHE A 145 4.81 6.04 -49.02
C PHE A 145 6.06 6.93 -49.21
N LEU A 146 5.87 8.11 -49.81
CA LEU A 146 6.94 9.08 -50.07
C LEU A 146 7.77 9.41 -48.82
N PRO A 147 7.19 9.56 -47.60
CA PRO A 147 7.97 9.79 -46.38
C PRO A 147 8.98 8.68 -46.05
N TYR A 148 8.76 7.46 -46.53
CA TYR A 148 9.66 6.32 -46.31
C TYR A 148 10.73 6.17 -47.39
N SER A 149 10.48 6.71 -48.59
CA SER A 149 11.42 6.64 -49.72
C SER A 149 12.28 7.90 -49.87
N MET A 150 11.83 9.03 -49.35
CA MET A 150 12.56 10.29 -49.39
C MET A 150 13.61 10.37 -48.28
N TYR A 151 14.55 11.28 -48.44
CA TYR A 151 15.55 11.59 -47.44
C TYR A 151 14.88 12.21 -46.20
N ILE A 152 15.40 11.88 -45.01
CA ILE A 152 14.89 12.43 -43.74
C ILE A 152 15.19 13.93 -43.73
N LEU A 153 14.14 14.73 -43.79
CA LEU A 153 14.19 16.17 -43.62
C LEU A 153 14.12 16.51 -42.13
N ASP A 154 14.98 17.43 -41.68
CA ASP A 154 14.80 18.07 -40.37
C ASP A 154 13.57 19.00 -40.40
N ASN A 155 12.90 19.16 -39.26
CA ASN A 155 11.70 19.99 -39.11
C ASN A 155 11.93 21.45 -39.58
N ASN A 156 13.17 21.93 -39.46
CA ASN A 156 13.55 23.26 -39.95
C ASN A 156 13.55 23.33 -41.47
N MET A 157 14.06 22.30 -42.16
CA MET A 157 14.11 22.24 -43.62
C MET A 157 12.70 22.07 -44.22
N GLU A 158 11.83 21.26 -43.59
CA GLU A 158 10.44 21.13 -44.02
C GLU A 158 9.69 22.46 -43.97
N LYS A 159 9.90 23.23 -42.89
CA LYS A 159 9.33 24.57 -42.76
C LYS A 159 9.88 25.50 -43.84
N HIS A 160 11.19 25.52 -44.05
CA HIS A 160 11.82 26.35 -45.08
C HIS A 160 11.24 26.10 -46.48
N VAL A 161 11.09 24.84 -46.90
CA VAL A 161 10.52 24.48 -48.22
C VAL A 161 9.06 24.90 -48.34
N LYS A 162 8.28 24.84 -47.26
CA LYS A 162 6.88 25.28 -47.27
C LYS A 162 6.72 26.81 -47.26
N THR A 163 7.68 27.54 -46.71
CA THR A 163 7.56 29.00 -46.49
C THR A 163 8.30 29.86 -47.49
N GLN A 164 9.28 29.34 -48.22
CA GLN A 164 10.14 30.16 -49.08
C GLN A 164 10.12 29.68 -50.53
N GLU A 165 10.03 30.67 -51.43
CA GLU A 165 10.25 30.61 -52.88
C GLU A 165 9.08 30.27 -53.81
N VAL A 166 7.84 30.56 -53.41
CA VAL A 166 6.76 30.68 -54.40
C VAL A 166 6.14 32.06 -54.34
N GLU A 167 6.22 32.79 -55.47
CA GLU A 167 5.69 34.16 -55.60
C GLU A 167 4.19 34.25 -55.25
N GLU A 168 3.46 33.14 -55.38
CA GLU A 168 2.04 33.03 -55.01
C GLU A 168 1.75 33.10 -53.51
N SER A 169 2.76 32.87 -52.68
CA SER A 169 2.66 33.00 -51.22
C SER A 169 3.11 34.38 -50.71
N ALA A 170 3.63 35.26 -51.58
CA ALA A 170 4.19 36.55 -51.18
C ALA A 170 3.12 37.64 -50.95
N LEU A 171 1.92 37.50 -51.53
CA LEU A 171 0.82 38.45 -51.36
C LEU A 171 -0.54 37.75 -51.42
N GLU A 172 -1.39 37.95 -50.41
CA GLU A 172 -2.76 37.44 -50.36
C GLU A 172 -3.59 38.03 -51.53
N GLY A 173 -3.96 37.18 -52.50
CA GLY A 173 -4.72 37.55 -53.70
C GLY A 173 -3.90 37.65 -55.00
N TRP A 174 -2.62 37.29 -54.99
CA TRP A 174 -1.83 37.19 -56.21
C TRP A 174 -2.24 35.97 -57.04
N VAL A 175 -2.64 36.20 -58.29
CA VAL A 175 -2.99 35.15 -59.25
C VAL A 175 -2.08 35.29 -60.47
N ARG A 176 -1.42 34.20 -60.85
CA ARG A 176 -0.57 34.17 -62.05
C ARG A 176 -1.42 34.40 -63.30
N GLY A 177 -1.20 35.51 -63.99
CA GLY A 177 -2.03 35.95 -65.12
C GLY A 177 -2.88 37.20 -64.83
N GLY A 178 -2.82 37.73 -63.60
CA GLY A 178 -3.55 38.92 -63.19
C GLY A 178 -5.03 38.64 -62.91
N ILE A 179 -5.67 39.55 -62.16
CA ILE A 179 -7.12 39.48 -61.91
C ILE A 179 -7.87 39.97 -63.15
N HIS A 180 -8.99 39.33 -63.50
CA HIS A 180 -9.81 39.79 -64.61
C HIS A 180 -10.37 41.19 -64.31
N SER A 181 -10.23 42.13 -65.25
CA SER A 181 -10.64 43.54 -65.08
C SER A 181 -12.12 43.75 -64.72
N ARG A 182 -12.96 42.73 -64.88
CA ARG A 182 -14.38 42.71 -64.50
C ARG A 182 -14.62 42.51 -63.00
N GLU A 183 -13.67 41.93 -62.26
CA GLU A 183 -13.79 41.66 -60.82
C GLU A 183 -13.29 42.83 -59.95
N LEU A 184 -12.58 43.80 -60.55
CA LEU A 184 -12.04 44.98 -59.86
C LEU A 184 -13.10 46.04 -59.47
N SER A 185 -14.31 45.98 -60.03
CA SER A 185 -15.37 46.98 -59.79
C SER A 185 -16.25 46.67 -58.57
N GLY A 186 -15.96 45.61 -57.81
CA GLY A 186 -16.77 45.15 -56.67
C GLY A 186 -16.02 45.23 -55.34
N LYS A 187 -15.67 46.44 -54.91
CA LYS A 187 -15.36 46.79 -53.51
C LYS A 187 -15.92 48.16 -53.19
#